data_AF-A0A6J3BTQ7-F1
#
_entry.id   AF-A0A6J3BTQ7-F1
#
_cell.length_a   1.000
_cell.length_b   1.000
_cell.length_c   1.000
_cell.angle_alpha   90.00
_cell.angle_beta   90.00
_cell.angle_gamma   90.00
#
_symmetry.space_group_name_H-M   'P 1'
#
loop_
_entity.id
_entity.type
_entity.pdbx_description
1 polymer ?
#
loop_
_entity_poly.entity_id
_entity_poly.type
_entity_poly.pdbx_seq_one_letter_code
_entity_poly.pdbx_strand_id
1 'polypeptide(L)'
;MTAAMTSVSQALLEWTKVFPKQVTENYTSSVTFMKQLTVVAISTITYLKNAFPEDSYTLEHFGGLKLRILKKKCRNELAHFLTTALTQGFEAFDKKYID
;
A
#
# COMPACT_ATOMS: atom_id res chain seq x y z
N MET A 1 -2.17 32.07 -9.09
CA MET A 1 -2.81 30.73 -9.08
C MET A 1 -1.97 29.78 -9.94
N THR A 2 -0.84 29.26 -9.44
CA THR A 2 0.09 28.47 -10.29
C THR A 2 0.82 27.35 -9.56
N ALA A 3 0.80 27.30 -8.22
CA ALA A 3 1.52 26.26 -7.46
C ALA A 3 0.79 24.91 -7.37
N ALA A 4 -0.54 24.88 -7.50
CA ALA A 4 -1.33 23.65 -7.31
C ALA A 4 -1.26 22.67 -8.51
N MET A 5 -1.14 23.18 -9.75
CA MET A 5 -1.12 22.34 -10.95
C MET A 5 0.18 21.51 -11.09
N THR A 6 1.31 22.05 -10.62
CA THR A 6 2.62 21.36 -10.71
C THR A 6 2.69 20.17 -9.75
N SER A 7 2.09 20.31 -8.56
CA SER A 7 2.00 19.25 -7.54
C SER A 7 1.25 18.01 -8.03
N VAL A 8 0.08 18.20 -8.65
CA VAL A 8 -0.76 17.09 -9.15
C VAL A 8 -0.06 16.31 -10.27
N SER A 9 0.68 17.02 -11.12
CA SER A 9 1.41 16.43 -12.26
C SER A 9 2.59 15.57 -11.79
N GLN A 10 3.33 16.02 -10.77
CA GLN A 10 4.38 15.22 -10.14
C GLN A 10 3.80 14.04 -9.35
N ALA A 11 2.71 14.24 -8.62
CA ALA A 11 2.02 13.15 -7.94
C ALA A 11 1.57 12.06 -8.92
N LEU A 12 1.05 12.44 -10.10
CA LEU A 12 0.68 11.51 -11.16
C LEU A 12 1.90 10.78 -11.76
N LEU A 13 3.01 11.47 -12.01
CA LEU A 13 4.22 10.83 -12.56
C LEU A 13 4.83 9.80 -11.59
N GLU A 14 4.88 10.14 -10.30
CA GLU A 14 5.32 9.20 -9.26
C GLU A 14 4.28 8.08 -9.03
N TRP A 15 2.99 8.38 -9.12
CA TRP A 15 1.93 7.35 -9.12
C TRP A 15 2.12 6.37 -10.27
N THR A 16 2.54 6.86 -11.44
CA THR A 16 2.83 6.02 -12.61
C THR A 16 4.10 5.19 -12.45
N LYS A 17 5.04 5.59 -11.56
CA LYS A 17 6.23 4.78 -11.21
C LYS A 17 5.88 3.60 -10.31
N VAL A 18 4.94 3.77 -9.38
CA VAL A 18 4.44 2.68 -8.52
C VAL A 18 3.46 1.80 -9.28
N PHE A 19 2.64 2.44 -10.11
CA PHE A 19 1.56 1.81 -10.82
C PHE A 19 1.66 2.16 -12.31
N PRO A 20 2.38 1.35 -13.12
CA PRO A 20 2.46 1.59 -14.55
C PRO A 20 1.06 1.74 -15.14
N LYS A 21 0.84 2.72 -16.02
CA LYS A 21 -0.46 2.96 -16.69
C LYS A 21 -1.04 1.71 -17.39
N GLN A 22 -0.21 0.70 -17.64
CA GLN A 22 -0.55 -0.60 -18.25
C GLN A 22 -1.04 -1.65 -17.23
N VAL A 23 -1.14 -1.31 -15.94
CA VAL A 23 -1.53 -2.24 -14.87
C VAL A 23 -2.98 -2.73 -14.99
N THR A 24 -3.80 -2.07 -15.79
CA THR A 24 -5.16 -2.52 -16.13
C THR A 24 -5.26 -3.34 -17.43
N GLU A 25 -4.16 -3.57 -18.16
CA GLU A 25 -4.20 -4.37 -19.41
C GLU A 25 -4.21 -5.88 -19.15
N ASN A 26 -3.64 -6.32 -18.01
CA ASN A 26 -3.58 -7.73 -17.63
C ASN A 26 -4.15 -7.96 -16.21
N TYR A 27 -4.97 -9.00 -16.04
CA TYR A 27 -5.61 -9.37 -14.76
C TYR A 27 -4.59 -9.48 -13.60
N THR A 28 -3.45 -10.12 -13.84
CA THR A 28 -2.40 -10.33 -12.84
C THR A 28 -1.79 -9.03 -12.33
N SER A 29 -1.67 -8.01 -13.19
CA SER A 29 -1.18 -6.68 -12.82
C SER A 29 -2.21 -5.93 -11.98
N SER A 30 -3.50 -6.02 -12.34
CA SER A 30 -4.60 -5.42 -11.58
C SER A 30 -4.75 -6.04 -10.19
N VAL A 31 -4.60 -7.36 -10.07
CA VAL A 31 -4.61 -8.05 -8.77
C VAL A 31 -3.43 -7.62 -7.90
N THR A 32 -2.22 -7.54 -8.47
CA THR A 32 -1.04 -7.06 -7.75
C THR A 32 -1.22 -5.62 -7.26
N PHE A 33 -1.82 -4.77 -8.09
CA PHE A 33 -2.19 -3.40 -7.73
C PHE A 33 -3.16 -3.34 -6.56
N MET A 34 -4.25 -4.11 -6.61
CA MET A 34 -5.24 -4.16 -5.53
C MET A 34 -4.61 -4.59 -4.21
N LYS A 35 -3.68 -5.55 -4.25
CA LYS A 35 -2.96 -6.03 -3.06
C LYS A 35 -2.10 -4.95 -2.44
N GLN A 36 -1.31 -4.25 -3.26
CA GLN A 36 -0.47 -3.15 -2.79
C GLN A 36 -1.33 -2.00 -2.23
N LEU A 37 -2.40 -1.62 -2.92
CA LEU A 37 -3.32 -0.58 -2.44
C LEU A 37 -3.98 -0.96 -1.11
N THR A 38 -4.36 -2.23 -0.94
CA THR A 38 -4.95 -2.73 0.30
C THR A 38 -3.96 -2.65 1.47
N VAL A 39 -2.70 -3.04 1.27
CA VAL A 39 -1.65 -2.90 2.30
C VAL A 39 -1.43 -1.43 2.69
N VAL A 40 -1.36 -0.54 1.69
CA VAL A 40 -1.20 0.90 1.91
C VAL A 40 -2.38 1.46 2.71
N ALA A 41 -3.61 1.11 2.34
CA ALA A 41 -4.83 1.56 3.01
C ALA A 41 -4.86 1.09 4.47
N ILE A 42 -4.62 -0.19 4.72
CA ILE A 42 -4.61 -0.75 6.09
C ILE A 42 -3.48 -0.15 6.93
N SER A 43 -2.30 0.05 6.34
CA SER A 43 -1.19 0.71 7.04
C SER A 43 -1.54 2.15 7.42
N THR A 44 -2.22 2.87 6.53
CA THR A 44 -2.69 4.24 6.79
C THR A 44 -3.75 4.27 7.88
N ILE A 45 -4.75 3.38 7.82
CA ILE A 45 -5.83 3.29 8.83
C ILE A 45 -5.26 2.95 10.21
N THR A 46 -4.39 1.94 10.29
CA THR A 46 -3.79 1.51 11.56
C THR A 46 -2.89 2.59 12.14
N TYR A 47 -2.19 3.33 11.28
CA TYR A 47 -1.38 4.47 11.71
C TYR A 47 -2.25 5.62 12.25
N LEU A 48 -3.30 6.01 11.53
CA LEU A 48 -4.24 7.07 11.97
C LEU A 48 -4.95 6.70 13.28
N LYS A 49 -5.20 5.41 13.51
CA LYS A 49 -5.79 4.91 14.76
C LYS A 49 -4.78 4.72 15.90
N ASN A 50 -3.49 5.02 15.68
CA ASN A 50 -2.41 4.74 16.63
C ASN A 50 -2.43 3.28 17.13
N ALA A 51 -2.80 2.34 16.27
CA ALA A 51 -2.94 0.93 16.64
C ALA A 51 -1.58 0.27 16.93
N PHE A 52 -0.51 0.74 16.27
CA PHE A 52 0.85 0.25 16.45
C PHE A 52 1.83 1.39 16.67
N PRO A 53 2.97 1.14 17.36
CA PRO A 53 3.99 2.16 17.55
C PRO A 53 4.63 2.55 16.22
N GLU A 54 5.12 3.79 16.14
CA GLU A 54 5.73 4.38 14.94
C GLU A 54 6.86 3.52 14.35
N ASP A 55 7.64 2.84 15.21
CA ASP A 55 8.72 1.93 14.82
C ASP A 55 8.24 0.72 13.99
N SER A 56 6.94 0.39 14.06
CA SER A 56 6.32 -0.67 13.25
C SER A 56 6.06 -0.25 11.80
N TYR A 57 6.25 1.03 11.48
CA TYR A 57 6.02 1.57 10.14
C TYR A 57 7.34 2.00 9.49
N THR A 58 7.40 1.84 8.17
CA THR A 58 8.42 2.44 7.31
C THR A 58 7.81 3.66 6.64
N LEU A 59 8.53 4.78 6.68
CA LEU A 59 8.15 5.98 5.96
C LEU A 59 8.61 5.87 4.51
N GLU A 60 7.66 5.88 3.59
CA GLU A 60 7.89 5.88 2.16
C GLU A 60 7.33 7.16 1.55
N HIS A 61 8.04 7.72 0.57
CA HIS A 61 7.62 8.93 -0.12
C HIS A 61 7.05 8.54 -1.49
N PHE A 62 5.77 8.83 -1.72
CA PHE A 62 5.08 8.50 -2.95
C PHE A 62 4.34 9.71 -3.49
N GLY A 63 4.77 10.26 -4.63
CA GLY A 63 4.07 11.38 -5.28
C GLY A 63 3.90 12.62 -4.41
N GLY A 64 4.87 12.90 -3.54
CA GLY A 64 4.80 14.00 -2.57
C GLY A 64 3.98 13.68 -1.31
N LEU A 65 3.35 12.50 -1.23
CA LEU A 65 2.69 12.00 -0.03
C LEU A 65 3.66 11.14 0.78
N LYS A 66 3.67 11.37 2.10
CA LYS A 66 4.39 10.55 3.06
C LYS A 66 3.49 9.39 3.48
N LEU A 67 3.70 8.22 2.91
CA LEU A 67 2.98 7.01 3.28
C LEU A 67 3.75 6.28 4.38
N ARG A 68 3.00 5.75 5.34
CA ARG A 68 3.54 4.90 6.40
C ARG A 68 3.06 3.49 6.17
N ILE A 69 4.00 2.62 5.80
CA ILE A 69 3.72 1.24 5.43
C ILE A 69 4.12 0.33 6.58
N LEU A 70 3.24 -0.58 6.96
CA LEU A 70 3.51 -1.52 8.04
C LEU A 70 4.65 -2.47 7.64
N LYS A 71 5.67 -2.62 8.49
CA LYS A 71 6.80 -3.51 8.22
C LYS A 71 6.35 -4.96 8.28
N LYS A 72 6.86 -5.79 7.34
CA LYS A 72 6.59 -7.23 7.34
C LYS A 72 7.09 -7.95 8.59
N LYS A 73 8.20 -7.47 9.15
CA LYS A 73 8.79 -7.97 10.40
C LYS A 73 8.81 -6.82 11.41
N CYS A 74 7.80 -6.82 12.28
CA CYS A 74 7.71 -5.91 13.41
C CYS A 74 8.01 -6.67 14.70
N ARG A 75 8.54 -5.99 15.72
CA ARG A 75 8.63 -6.55 17.08
C ARG A 75 7.26 -6.70 17.75
N ASN A 76 6.27 -5.96 17.24
CA ASN A 76 4.90 -6.00 17.73
C ASN A 76 4.16 -7.20 17.11
N GLU A 77 3.68 -8.10 17.96
CA GLU A 77 3.01 -9.35 17.56
C GLU A 77 1.70 -9.10 16.79
N LEU A 78 0.95 -8.05 17.12
CA LEU A 78 -0.29 -7.69 16.43
C LEU A 78 -0.03 -7.14 15.03
N ALA A 79 1.00 -6.30 14.87
CA ALA A 79 1.42 -5.81 13.57
C ALA A 79 1.93 -6.97 12.69
N HIS A 80 2.65 -7.91 13.29
CA HIS A 80 3.09 -9.12 12.60
C HIS A 80 1.91 -10.01 12.20
N PHE A 81 0.95 -10.23 13.11
CA PHE A 81 -0.27 -10.97 12.83
C PHE A 81 -1.05 -10.34 11.68
N LEU A 82 -1.26 -9.02 11.69
CA LEU A 82 -1.97 -8.32 10.62
C LEU A 82 -1.27 -8.45 9.28
N THR A 83 0.06 -8.31 9.25
CA THR A 83 0.83 -8.42 8.00
C THR A 83 0.83 -9.86 7.46
N THR A 84 0.89 -10.84 8.35
CA THR A 84 0.78 -12.26 8.00
C THR A 84 -0.62 -12.60 7.50
N ALA A 85 -1.67 -12.12 8.18
CA ALA A 85 -3.06 -12.31 7.76
C ALA A 85 -3.32 -11.71 6.37
N LEU A 86 -2.78 -10.52 6.10
CA LEU A 86 -2.85 -9.92 4.77
C LEU A 86 -2.12 -10.75 3.70
N THR A 87 -0.92 -11.22 4.02
CA THR A 87 -0.14 -12.06 3.11
C THR A 87 -0.87 -13.36 2.79
N GLN A 88 -1.40 -14.04 3.81
CA GLN A 88 -2.17 -15.28 3.67
C GLN A 88 -3.49 -15.04 2.92
N GLY A 89 -4.20 -13.94 3.20
CA GLY A 89 -5.42 -13.56 2.50
C GLY A 89 -5.18 -13.30 1.01
N PHE A 90 -4.08 -12.63 0.67
CA PHE A 90 -3.69 -12.43 -0.73
C PHE A 90 -3.25 -13.72 -1.42
N GLU A 91 -2.61 -14.64 -0.71
CA GLU A 91 -2.25 -15.96 -1.25
C GLU A 91 -3.49 -16.82 -1.51
N ALA A 92 -4.48 -16.79 -0.61
CA ALA A 92 -5.77 -17.44 -0.81
C ALA A 92 -6.53 -16.84 -2.01
N PHE A 93 -6.48 -15.50 -2.15
CA PHE A 93 -7.04 -14.80 -3.29
C PHE A 93 -6.39 -15.21 -4.62
N ASP A 94 -5.06 -15.31 -4.69
CA ASP A 94 -4.35 -15.76 -5.91
C ASP A 94 -4.69 -17.19 -6.31
N LYS A 95 -4.93 -18.05 -5.32
CA LYS A 95 -5.28 -19.45 -5.55
C LYS A 95 -6.74 -19.65 -6.00
N LYS A 96 -7.48 -18.57 -6.33
CA LYS A 96 -8.91 -18.59 -6.73
C LYS A 96 -9.83 -19.26 -5.70
N TYR A 97 -9.53 -19.17 -4.40
CA TYR A 97 -10.43 -19.70 -3.36
C TYR A 97 -11.60 -18.78 -3.01
N ILE A 98 -11.70 -17.62 -3.66
CA ILE A 98 -12.79 -16.65 -3.46
C ILE A 98 -13.39 -16.41 -4.84
N ASP A 99 -14.50 -17.11 -5.10
CA ASP A 99 -15.45 -16.83 -6.19
C ASP A 99 -16.23 -15.53 -5.88
#